data_AF-A0AAD9R8G0-F1
#
_entry.id   AF-A0AAD9R8G0-F1
#
_cell.length_a   1.000
_cell.length_b   1.000
_cell.length_c   1.000
_cell.angle_alpha   90.00
_cell.angle_beta   90.00
_cell.angle_gamma   90.00
#
_symmetry.space_group_name_H-M   'P 1'
#
loop_
_entity.id
_entity.type
_entity.pdbx_description
1 polymer ?
#
loop_
_entity_poly.entity_id
_entity_poly.type
_entity_poly.pdbx_seq_one_letter_code
_entity_poly.pdbx_strand_id
1 'polypeptide(L)'
;MKLNCNVEVNNRAHNLANLSIRRKSQRACLAIGRQSLKNNEVYILLQTEQNKSGTKYKVNNNIERIFEKFINNGKATIRMTEPPHDLIIQSDAIPLKSFVHVLKLAMSNKVDLSTLAISNLNPKKISNVQKTKITIKKNSEYPTLQGFPRFTEELHIVGLDRKSFDLQILKLNCLKVLNLSNNQVTSLPKDLGTLPHLRELILSQNQLGKATLSKWAWLDQNNIRSTLCLLDLSSNLLTEIPEKIGKLNALVTLKISCNSLIHLPHSMGNLTSLKYLDLSQNNLQFLPGSMRKLKLLEIDVSGNIFSTITSLYTCMIELPSLVECAARIFLKTRINYDSSVIPRTLVKYLDSAKYCDAKFDRQSLFL
;
A
#
# COMPACT_ATOMS: atom_id res chain seq x y z
N MET A 1 -13.10 6.42 32.20
CA MET A 1 -13.11 6.28 30.71
C MET A 1 -11.89 5.48 30.25
N LYS A 2 -11.99 4.69 29.17
CA LYS A 2 -10.87 3.96 28.58
C LYS A 2 -10.69 4.31 27.09
N LEU A 3 -9.46 4.22 26.61
CA LEU A 3 -9.07 4.47 25.23
C LEU A 3 -8.03 3.44 24.81
N ASN A 4 -8.37 2.59 23.83
CA ASN A 4 -7.40 1.72 23.18
C ASN A 4 -6.71 2.51 22.08
N CYS A 5 -5.38 2.53 22.09
CA CYS A 5 -4.59 3.40 21.23
C CYS A 5 -3.20 2.81 21.01
N ASN A 6 -2.45 3.43 20.10
CA ASN A 6 -1.00 3.32 20.07
C ASN A 6 -0.42 4.52 20.81
N VAL A 7 0.55 4.27 21.69
CA VAL A 7 1.21 5.31 22.48
C VAL A 7 2.71 5.19 22.31
N GLU A 8 3.35 6.31 22.02
CA GLU A 8 4.79 6.49 22.17
C GLU A 8 5.02 7.36 23.41
N VAL A 9 5.89 6.90 24.31
CA VAL A 9 6.26 7.64 25.52
C VAL A 9 7.67 8.19 25.32
N ASN A 10 7.77 9.50 25.13
CA ASN A 10 9.05 10.18 25.00
C ASN A 10 9.45 10.79 26.35
N ASN A 11 10.61 10.40 26.88
CA ASN A 11 11.13 10.95 28.14
C ASN A 11 12.03 12.16 27.84
N ARG A 12 11.57 13.36 28.23
CA ARG A 12 12.30 14.61 27.97
C ARG A 12 13.59 14.72 28.78
N ALA A 13 13.69 14.06 29.95
CA ALA A 13 14.90 14.08 30.76
C ALA A 13 16.06 13.32 30.10
N HIS A 14 15.79 12.25 29.33
CA HIS A 14 16.84 11.49 28.63
C HIS A 14 17.30 12.13 27.33
N ASN A 15 16.51 13.01 26.71
CA ASN A 15 16.90 13.71 25.49
C ASN A 15 18.01 14.75 25.70
N LEU A 16 18.27 15.15 26.96
CA LEU A 16 19.41 16.00 27.33
C LEU A 16 20.77 15.28 27.23
N ALA A 17 20.78 13.94 27.20
CA ALA A 17 22.00 13.13 27.19
C ALA A 17 22.40 12.61 25.78
N ASN A 18 21.86 13.15 24.69
CA ASN A 18 22.08 12.71 23.29
C ASN A 18 21.82 11.22 22.97
N LEU A 19 21.34 10.43 23.93
CA LEU A 19 20.88 9.06 23.75
C LEU A 19 19.39 9.06 23.40
N SER A 20 19.04 9.46 22.19
CA SER A 20 17.65 9.45 21.72
C SER A 20 17.14 8.02 21.46
N ILE A 21 16.85 7.29 22.54
CA ILE A 21 16.11 6.02 22.44
C ILE A 21 14.64 6.38 22.17
N ARG A 22 14.32 6.71 20.91
CA ARG A 22 12.93 6.81 20.45
C ARG A 22 12.30 5.43 20.61
N ARG A 23 11.49 5.25 21.65
CA ARG A 23 10.73 4.03 21.85
C ARG A 23 9.71 3.93 20.72
N LYS A 24 9.72 2.81 19.99
CA LYS A 24 8.71 2.54 18.95
C LYS A 24 7.31 2.66 19.56
N SER A 25 6.38 3.26 18.83
CA SER A 25 4.97 3.32 19.21
C SER A 25 4.46 1.91 19.54
N GLN A 26 3.83 1.76 20.71
CA GLN A 26 3.33 0.47 21.20
C GLN A 26 1.83 0.52 21.39
N ARG A 27 1.18 -0.64 21.23
CA ARG A 27 -0.23 -0.78 21.55
C ARG A 27 -0.44 -0.61 23.05
N ALA A 28 -1.46 0.16 23.41
CA ALA A 28 -1.72 0.58 24.77
C ALA A 28 -3.22 0.71 25.06
N CYS A 29 -3.55 0.69 26.35
CA CYS A 29 -4.84 1.11 26.88
C CYS A 29 -4.59 2.25 27.86
N LEU A 30 -5.16 3.42 27.56
CA LEU A 30 -5.21 4.57 28.45
C LEU A 30 -6.53 4.58 29.21
N ALA A 31 -6.47 4.76 30.52
CA ALA A 31 -7.67 4.89 31.35
C ALA A 31 -7.59 6.13 32.24
N ILE A 32 -8.68 6.89 32.31
CA ILE A 32 -8.86 7.98 33.28
C ILE A 32 -9.75 7.45 34.41
N GLY A 33 -9.28 7.54 35.65
CA GLY A 33 -10.00 7.09 36.83
C GLY A 33 -9.33 7.48 38.15
N ARG A 34 -9.90 6.97 39.25
CA ARG A 34 -9.39 7.19 40.61
C ARG A 34 -8.59 5.99 41.11
N GLN A 35 -7.68 6.26 42.05
CA GLN A 35 -6.95 5.21 42.75
C GLN A 35 -7.79 4.56 43.88
N SER A 36 -8.65 5.32 44.54
CA SER A 36 -9.55 4.85 45.59
C SER A 36 -10.79 5.75 45.65
N LEU A 37 -11.93 5.22 46.09
CA LEU A 37 -13.18 5.96 46.30
C LEU A 37 -13.01 7.10 47.32
N LYS A 38 -12.05 6.98 48.24
CA LYS A 38 -11.76 7.98 49.28
C LYS A 38 -10.86 9.12 48.81
N ASN A 39 -10.20 8.98 47.65
CA ASN A 39 -9.29 9.99 47.13
C ASN A 39 -9.92 10.70 45.92
N ASN A 40 -9.87 12.04 45.90
CA ASN A 40 -10.37 12.86 44.80
C ASN A 40 -9.33 13.05 43.68
N GLU A 41 -8.12 12.51 43.84
CA GLU A 41 -7.08 12.58 42.81
C GLU A 41 -7.39 11.69 41.60
N VAL A 42 -7.30 12.30 40.42
CA VAL A 42 -7.51 11.63 39.13
C VAL A 42 -6.16 11.24 38.52
N TYR A 43 -6.11 10.05 37.96
CA TYR A 43 -4.93 9.51 37.29
C TYR A 43 -5.25 9.06 35.87
N ILE A 44 -4.25 9.17 35.00
CA ILE A 44 -4.16 8.43 33.74
C ILE A 44 -3.35 7.16 34.03
N LEU A 45 -3.92 5.99 33.76
CA LEU A 45 -3.21 4.71 33.74
C LEU A 45 -2.89 4.36 32.28
N LEU A 46 -1.60 4.19 31.98
CA LEU A 46 -1.09 3.70 30.71
C LEU A 46 -0.69 2.24 30.85
N GLN A 47 -1.43 1.32 30.23
CA GLN A 47 -1.06 -0.09 30.15
C GLN A 47 -0.55 -0.42 28.75
N THR A 48 0.52 -1.19 28.65
CA THR A 48 1.05 -1.74 27.38
C THR A 48 1.23 -3.25 27.49
N GLU A 49 1.49 -3.94 26.38
CA GLU A 49 1.80 -5.37 26.43
C GLU A 49 3.06 -5.68 27.27
N GLN A 50 4.05 -4.78 27.21
CA GLN A 50 5.30 -4.89 27.97
C GLN A 50 5.12 -4.51 29.45
N ASN A 51 4.23 -3.55 29.75
CA ASN A 51 3.93 -3.11 31.11
C ASN A 51 2.46 -3.35 31.45
N LYS A 52 2.15 -4.57 31.87
CA LYS A 52 0.78 -5.01 32.22
C LYS A 52 0.25 -4.32 33.48
N SER A 53 1.11 -4.05 34.47
CA SER A 53 0.78 -3.29 35.69
C SER A 53 0.39 -1.84 35.38
N GLY A 54 0.90 -1.30 34.27
CA GLY A 54 0.66 0.05 33.80
C GLY A 54 1.42 1.13 34.58
N THR A 55 1.66 2.26 33.92
CA THR A 55 2.26 3.45 34.49
C THR A 55 1.17 4.44 34.86
N LYS A 56 1.18 4.95 36.09
CA LYS A 56 0.22 5.94 36.56
C LYS A 56 0.79 7.34 36.43
N TYR A 57 -0.02 8.25 35.93
CA TYR A 57 0.27 9.67 35.80
C TYR A 57 -0.80 10.46 36.52
N LYS A 58 -0.42 11.24 37.53
CA LYS A 58 -1.36 12.16 38.19
C LYS A 58 -1.85 13.19 37.18
N VAL A 59 -3.14 13.54 37.21
CA VAL A 59 -3.74 14.53 36.30
C VAL A 59 -3.68 15.92 36.92
N ASN A 60 -4.15 16.06 38.16
CA ASN A 60 -4.20 17.33 38.87
C ASN A 60 -2.80 17.94 39.02
N ASN A 61 -2.62 19.17 38.55
CA ASN A 61 -1.39 19.96 38.60
C ASN A 61 -0.14 19.30 37.97
N ASN A 62 -0.33 18.35 37.06
CA ASN A 62 0.78 17.57 36.50
C ASN A 62 0.75 17.45 34.96
N ILE A 63 -0.22 18.07 34.31
CA ILE A 63 -0.28 18.18 32.84
C ILE A 63 0.13 19.59 32.45
N GLU A 64 1.28 19.72 31.79
CA GLU A 64 1.81 21.00 31.31
C GLU A 64 0.98 21.52 30.13
N ARG A 65 0.67 20.63 29.16
CA ARG A 65 -0.09 21.00 27.95
C ARG A 65 -0.69 19.78 27.25
N ILE A 66 -1.82 19.97 26.59
CA ILE A 66 -2.41 19.01 25.65
C ILE A 66 -2.32 19.59 24.24
N PHE A 67 -1.65 18.88 23.33
CA PHE A 67 -1.53 19.25 21.92
C PHE A 67 -2.58 18.49 21.10
N GLU A 68 -3.57 19.23 20.59
CA GLU A 68 -4.72 18.67 19.87
C GLU A 68 -4.86 19.15 18.42
N LYS A 69 -3.82 19.80 17.87
CA LYS A 69 -3.80 20.30 16.48
C LYS A 69 -4.20 19.24 15.46
N PHE A 70 -3.89 17.96 15.73
CA PHE A 70 -4.16 16.83 14.85
C PHE A 70 -5.21 15.84 15.42
N ILE A 71 -6.07 16.30 16.33
CA ILE A 71 -7.05 15.42 17.01
C ILE A 71 -8.10 14.87 16.04
N ASN A 72 -8.47 15.63 15.00
CA ASN A 72 -9.30 15.18 13.89
C ASN A 72 -8.64 14.03 13.11
N ASN A 73 -7.30 14.04 13.07
CA ASN A 73 -6.50 12.97 12.51
C ASN A 73 -6.14 11.96 13.59
N GLY A 74 -6.89 11.85 14.70
CA GLY A 74 -6.68 10.81 15.70
C GLY A 74 -5.31 10.86 16.38
N LYS A 75 -4.67 12.03 16.45
CA LYS A 75 -3.37 12.24 17.10
C LYS A 75 -3.47 13.33 18.15
N ALA A 76 -2.96 13.05 19.35
CA ALA A 76 -2.84 14.04 20.41
C ALA A 76 -1.59 13.76 21.24
N THR A 77 -0.98 14.79 21.80
CA THR A 77 0.14 14.63 22.75
C THR A 77 -0.26 15.21 24.09
N ILE A 78 -0.13 14.43 25.16
CA ILE A 78 -0.28 14.90 26.54
C ILE A 78 1.11 15.06 27.12
N ARG A 79 1.49 16.30 27.45
CA ARG A 79 2.76 16.60 28.09
C ARG A 79 2.60 16.62 29.60
N MET A 80 3.31 15.73 30.26
CA MET A 80 3.34 15.59 31.71
C MET A 80 4.48 16.43 32.31
N THR A 81 4.24 17.06 33.45
CA THR A 81 5.28 17.78 34.22
C THR A 81 6.20 16.78 34.90
N GLU A 82 5.65 15.84 35.67
CA GLU A 82 6.37 14.80 36.40
C GLU A 82 5.70 13.41 36.28
N PRO A 83 6.44 12.36 35.88
CA PRO A 83 7.74 12.46 35.20
C PRO A 83 7.60 13.25 33.87
N PRO A 84 8.68 13.87 33.35
CA PRO A 84 8.64 14.76 32.18
C PRO A 84 8.48 13.95 30.88
N HIS A 85 7.34 13.28 30.75
CA HIS A 85 6.97 12.40 29.66
C HIS A 85 6.01 13.11 28.69
N ASP A 86 6.28 12.99 27.40
CA ASP A 86 5.31 13.30 26.35
C ASP A 86 4.63 11.99 25.94
N LEU A 87 3.32 11.88 26.22
CA LEU A 87 2.48 10.77 25.80
C LEU A 87 1.91 11.08 24.42
N ILE A 88 2.52 10.54 23.38
CA ILE A 88 2.09 10.73 21.99
C ILE A 88 1.08 9.63 21.66
N ILE A 89 -0.19 10.02 21.55
CA ILE A 89 -1.33 9.13 21.41
C ILE A 89 -1.80 9.14 19.96
N GLN A 90 -1.99 7.93 19.42
CA GLN A 90 -2.64 7.70 18.14
C GLN A 90 -3.82 6.76 18.33
N SER A 91 -5.01 7.17 17.92
CA SER A 91 -6.26 6.42 18.07
C SER A 91 -7.27 6.86 17.00
N ASP A 92 -8.46 6.26 16.99
CA ASP A 92 -9.62 6.81 16.26
C ASP A 92 -10.02 8.17 16.83
N ALA A 93 -10.43 9.10 15.95
CA ALA A 93 -10.65 10.50 16.30
C ALA A 93 -11.79 10.70 17.30
N ILE A 94 -12.89 9.97 17.17
CA ILE A 94 -14.07 10.09 18.03
C ILE A 94 -13.74 9.69 19.48
N PRO A 95 -13.24 8.47 19.78
CA PRO A 95 -12.91 8.10 21.15
C PRO A 95 -11.75 8.94 21.71
N LEU A 96 -10.82 9.40 20.86
CA LEU A 96 -9.75 10.31 21.31
C LEU A 96 -10.29 11.70 21.71
N LYS A 97 -11.19 12.28 20.93
CA LYS A 97 -11.86 13.55 21.27
C LYS A 97 -12.62 13.44 22.58
N SER A 98 -13.39 12.37 22.74
CA SER A 98 -14.11 12.09 23.98
C SER A 98 -13.13 11.93 25.16
N PHE A 99 -12.01 11.23 24.96
CA PHE A 99 -10.98 11.03 25.99
C PHE A 99 -10.33 12.34 26.43
N VAL A 100 -9.91 13.16 25.46
CA VAL A 100 -9.32 14.48 25.73
C VAL A 100 -10.33 15.41 26.40
N HIS A 101 -11.60 15.35 26.00
CA HIS A 101 -12.65 16.15 26.63
C HIS A 101 -12.84 15.77 28.10
N VAL A 102 -12.96 14.47 28.41
CA VAL A 102 -13.05 13.97 29.79
C VAL A 102 -11.81 14.36 30.59
N LEU A 103 -10.62 14.29 29.99
CA LEU A 103 -9.37 14.70 30.63
C LEU A 103 -9.37 16.19 30.97
N LYS A 104 -9.80 17.06 30.06
CA LYS A 104 -9.90 18.52 30.29
C LYS A 104 -10.89 18.87 31.38
N LEU A 105 -12.04 18.19 31.43
CA LEU A 105 -12.98 18.36 32.52
C LEU A 105 -12.33 17.94 33.86
N ALA A 106 -11.62 16.82 33.88
CA ALA A 106 -10.92 16.33 35.08
C ALA A 106 -9.84 17.31 35.56
N MET A 107 -9.13 17.98 34.64
CA MET A 107 -8.16 19.04 34.97
C MET A 107 -8.82 20.28 35.58
N SER A 108 -10.06 20.59 35.18
CA SER A 108 -10.78 21.79 35.61
C SER A 108 -11.55 21.62 36.93
N ASN A 109 -11.46 20.46 37.59
CA ASN A 109 -12.28 20.07 38.76
C ASN A 109 -13.81 20.24 38.53
N LYS A 110 -14.26 20.33 37.28
CA LYS A 110 -15.67 20.53 36.89
C LYS A 110 -16.39 19.23 36.56
N VAL A 111 -15.74 18.07 36.74
CA VAL A 111 -16.40 16.79 36.56
C VAL A 111 -17.19 16.47 37.81
N ASP A 112 -18.47 16.13 37.65
CA ASP A 112 -19.17 15.39 38.67
C ASP A 112 -18.49 14.02 38.85
N LEU A 113 -17.62 14.00 39.84
CA LEU A 113 -16.75 12.92 40.24
C LEU A 113 -17.54 11.62 40.53
N SER A 114 -18.85 11.71 40.82
CA SER A 114 -19.76 10.56 40.99
C SER A 114 -20.07 9.83 39.67
N THR A 115 -20.07 10.53 38.53
CA THR A 115 -20.30 9.94 37.18
C THR A 115 -19.07 9.24 36.61
N LEU A 116 -17.87 9.55 37.13
CA LEU A 116 -16.62 8.83 36.83
C LEU A 116 -16.50 7.50 37.61
N ALA A 117 -17.50 7.14 38.43
CA ALA A 117 -17.54 5.86 39.10
C ALA A 117 -17.50 4.70 38.09
N ILE A 118 -16.94 3.58 38.54
CA ILE A 118 -16.91 2.26 37.89
C ILE A 118 -15.65 1.97 37.04
N SER A 119 -14.50 2.11 37.70
CA SER A 119 -13.64 0.95 38.01
C SER A 119 -12.42 1.49 38.72
N ASN A 120 -12.05 0.95 39.89
CA ASN A 120 -10.68 1.11 40.40
C ASN A 120 -9.72 0.91 39.23
N LEU A 121 -8.70 1.76 39.11
CA LEU A 121 -7.60 1.62 38.15
C LEU A 121 -6.75 0.38 38.50
N ASN A 122 -7.42 -0.77 38.57
CA ASN A 122 -6.82 -2.07 38.76
C ASN A 122 -6.42 -2.57 37.36
N PRO A 123 -5.17 -3.02 37.19
CA PRO A 123 -4.72 -3.56 35.92
C PRO A 123 -5.59 -4.75 35.55
N LYS A 124 -6.43 -4.61 34.51
CA LYS A 124 -7.15 -5.75 33.94
C LYS A 124 -6.29 -6.37 32.84
N LYS A 125 -6.49 -7.67 32.57
CA LYS A 125 -5.93 -8.30 31.36
C LYS A 125 -6.29 -7.40 30.17
N ILE A 126 -5.29 -6.97 29.40
CA ILE A 126 -5.50 -6.29 28.13
C ILE A 126 -6.17 -7.33 27.24
N SER A 127 -7.50 -7.40 27.28
CA SER A 127 -8.25 -8.29 26.41
C SER A 127 -8.04 -7.76 25.01
N ASN A 128 -7.20 -8.46 24.25
CA ASN A 128 -7.24 -8.44 22.80
C ASN A 128 -8.70 -8.44 22.39
N VAL A 129 -9.16 -7.41 21.68
CA VAL A 129 -9.98 -7.47 20.45
C VAL A 129 -10.39 -6.01 20.14
N GLN A 130 -9.47 -5.21 19.59
CA GLN A 130 -9.91 -4.39 18.46
C GLN A 130 -9.77 -5.34 17.27
N LYS A 131 -10.89 -5.65 16.61
CA LYS A 131 -10.87 -6.54 15.44
C LYS A 131 -10.03 -5.85 14.37
N THR A 132 -8.83 -6.37 14.11
CA THR A 132 -7.97 -5.94 13.01
C THR A 132 -8.54 -6.36 11.66
N LYS A 133 -9.42 -7.38 11.68
CA LYS A 133 -10.22 -7.86 10.56
C LYS A 133 -11.64 -7.32 10.64
N ILE A 134 -12.04 -6.57 9.64
CA ILE A 134 -13.38 -6.04 9.46
C ILE A 134 -14.01 -6.70 8.25
N THR A 135 -15.22 -7.21 8.44
CA THR A 135 -16.01 -7.78 7.35
C THR A 135 -17.37 -7.14 7.37
N ILE A 136 -17.73 -6.50 6.26
CA ILE A 136 -19.00 -5.84 6.04
C ILE A 136 -19.74 -6.68 5.01
N LYS A 137 -20.83 -7.33 5.44
CA LYS A 137 -21.65 -8.18 4.57
C LYS A 137 -22.97 -7.52 4.18
N LYS A 138 -23.35 -6.44 4.88
CA LYS A 138 -24.60 -5.71 4.65
C LYS A 138 -24.34 -4.22 4.58
N ASN A 139 -25.13 -3.50 3.79
CA ASN A 139 -25.03 -2.04 3.69
C ASN A 139 -25.27 -1.32 5.03
N SER A 140 -26.07 -1.90 5.94
CA SER A 140 -26.30 -1.36 7.29
C SER A 140 -25.07 -1.40 8.20
N GLU A 141 -24.09 -2.27 7.92
CA GLU A 141 -22.86 -2.41 8.70
C GLU A 141 -21.77 -1.43 8.22
N TYR A 142 -22.03 -0.70 7.14
CA TYR A 142 -21.05 0.18 6.53
C TYR A 142 -20.81 1.44 7.39
N PRO A 143 -19.56 1.74 7.82
CA PRO A 143 -19.30 2.79 8.79
C PRO A 143 -19.25 4.19 8.15
N THR A 144 -20.40 4.73 7.75
CA THR A 144 -20.50 6.03 7.06
C THR A 144 -20.11 7.23 7.94
N LEU A 145 -20.57 7.28 9.20
CA LEU A 145 -20.36 8.40 10.12
C LEU A 145 -19.07 8.31 10.92
N GLN A 146 -18.78 7.12 11.49
CA GLN A 146 -17.61 6.92 12.37
C GLN A 146 -16.33 6.66 11.57
N GLY A 147 -16.46 6.24 10.31
CA GLY A 147 -15.38 5.78 9.48
C GLY A 147 -14.79 4.44 9.92
N PHE A 148 -13.88 3.91 9.12
CA PHE A 148 -13.19 2.67 9.42
C PHE A 148 -12.21 2.85 10.61
N PRO A 149 -12.14 1.88 11.55
CA PRO A 149 -11.13 1.85 12.59
C PRO A 149 -9.72 1.95 12.02
N ARG A 150 -8.89 2.85 12.53
CA ARG A 150 -7.59 3.18 11.94
C ARG A 150 -6.60 2.01 11.95
N PHE A 151 -6.74 1.09 12.90
CA PHE A 151 -5.88 -0.08 13.06
C PHE A 151 -6.36 -1.30 12.26
N THR A 152 -7.30 -1.11 11.33
CA THR A 152 -7.75 -2.19 10.44
C THR A 152 -6.58 -2.66 9.60
N GLU A 153 -6.29 -3.96 9.68
CA GLU A 153 -5.28 -4.64 8.88
C GLU A 153 -5.92 -5.43 7.74
N GLU A 154 -7.13 -5.94 7.94
CA GLU A 154 -7.89 -6.67 6.92
C GLU A 154 -9.29 -6.06 6.78
N LEU A 155 -9.63 -5.61 5.58
CA LEU A 155 -10.94 -5.04 5.29
C LEU A 155 -11.60 -5.84 4.16
N HIS A 156 -12.75 -6.42 4.46
CA HIS A 156 -13.57 -7.18 3.53
C HIS A 156 -14.91 -6.48 3.33
N ILE A 157 -15.15 -5.99 2.13
CA ILE A 157 -16.39 -5.33 1.69
C ILE A 157 -16.87 -6.11 0.47
N VAL A 158 -17.66 -7.15 0.68
CA VAL A 158 -18.00 -8.15 -0.36
C VAL A 158 -19.50 -8.18 -0.59
N GLY A 159 -19.94 -8.12 -1.86
CA GLY A 159 -21.36 -8.30 -2.18
C GLY A 159 -22.25 -7.12 -1.78
N LEU A 160 -21.75 -5.88 -1.86
CA LEU A 160 -22.50 -4.68 -1.42
C LEU A 160 -22.95 -3.79 -2.59
N ASP A 161 -22.83 -4.26 -3.83
CA ASP A 161 -23.19 -3.50 -5.04
C ASP A 161 -22.51 -2.13 -5.14
N ARG A 162 -21.32 -2.00 -4.54
CA ARG A 162 -20.60 -0.72 -4.52
C ARG A 162 -20.06 -0.37 -5.90
N LYS A 163 -20.54 0.74 -6.46
CA LYS A 163 -20.07 1.28 -7.75
C LYS A 163 -18.74 2.01 -7.67
N SER A 164 -18.42 2.56 -6.50
CA SER A 164 -17.23 3.39 -6.28
C SER A 164 -16.46 2.98 -5.04
N PHE A 165 -15.14 3.18 -5.13
CA PHE A 165 -14.20 3.04 -4.02
C PHE A 165 -14.44 4.12 -2.96
N ASP A 166 -14.35 3.75 -1.68
CA ASP A 166 -14.46 4.69 -0.57
C ASP A 166 -13.10 5.26 -0.16
N LEU A 167 -12.92 6.57 -0.35
CA LEU A 167 -11.68 7.28 -0.05
C LEU A 167 -11.29 7.22 1.43
N GLN A 168 -12.20 6.90 2.35
CA GLN A 168 -11.85 6.70 3.76
C GLN A 168 -10.90 5.53 3.98
N ILE A 169 -10.93 4.51 3.10
CA ILE A 169 -10.04 3.34 3.15
C ILE A 169 -8.57 3.79 3.00
N LEU A 170 -8.31 4.88 2.28
CA LEU A 170 -6.96 5.44 2.11
C LEU A 170 -6.33 5.95 3.42
N LYS A 171 -7.13 6.13 4.47
CA LYS A 171 -6.65 6.56 5.80
C LYS A 171 -6.15 5.38 6.65
N LEU A 172 -6.31 4.14 6.19
CA LEU A 172 -5.97 2.93 6.90
C LEU A 172 -4.48 2.56 6.69
N ASN A 173 -3.61 3.23 7.44
CA ASN A 173 -2.16 3.04 7.31
C ASN A 173 -1.66 1.64 7.71
N CYS A 174 -2.47 0.85 8.42
CA CYS A 174 -2.15 -0.51 8.82
C CYS A 174 -2.71 -1.57 7.86
N LEU A 175 -3.43 -1.17 6.80
CA LEU A 175 -4.13 -2.09 5.91
C LEU A 175 -3.16 -2.97 5.12
N LYS A 176 -3.32 -4.29 5.28
CA LYS A 176 -2.55 -5.34 4.61
C LYS A 176 -3.40 -6.09 3.58
N VAL A 177 -4.67 -6.35 3.90
CA VAL A 177 -5.59 -7.07 3.03
C VAL A 177 -6.80 -6.19 2.74
N LEU A 178 -7.06 -5.96 1.46
CA LEU A 178 -8.27 -5.29 1.00
C LEU A 178 -9.02 -6.21 0.04
N ASN A 179 -10.20 -6.64 0.45
CA ASN A 179 -11.10 -7.42 -0.37
C ASN A 179 -12.35 -6.60 -0.70
N LEU A 180 -12.52 -6.29 -1.98
CA LEU A 180 -13.66 -5.60 -2.57
C LEU A 180 -14.41 -6.51 -3.56
N SER A 181 -14.28 -7.82 -3.45
CA SER A 181 -14.87 -8.78 -4.39
C SER A 181 -16.39 -8.68 -4.46
N ASN A 182 -16.96 -9.10 -5.60
CA ASN A 182 -18.40 -9.10 -5.82
C ASN A 182 -19.04 -7.72 -5.57
N ASN A 183 -18.54 -6.70 -6.27
CA ASN A 183 -19.10 -5.35 -6.25
C ASN A 183 -19.21 -4.83 -7.71
N GLN A 184 -19.42 -3.53 -7.87
CA GLN A 184 -19.58 -2.90 -9.18
C GLN A 184 -18.49 -1.84 -9.42
N VAL A 185 -17.31 -2.03 -8.81
CA VAL A 185 -16.21 -1.06 -8.87
C VAL A 185 -15.65 -1.01 -10.28
N THR A 186 -15.59 0.18 -10.85
CA THR A 186 -15.07 0.43 -12.21
C THR A 186 -13.64 0.97 -12.22
N SER A 187 -13.20 1.64 -11.15
CA SER A 187 -11.83 2.16 -11.03
C SER A 187 -11.41 2.29 -9.57
N LEU A 188 -10.10 2.40 -9.37
CA LEU A 188 -9.48 2.64 -8.06
C LEU A 188 -8.74 3.98 -8.08
N PRO A 189 -8.74 4.74 -6.97
CA PRO A 189 -8.00 5.99 -6.90
C PRO A 189 -6.49 5.74 -6.94
N LYS A 190 -5.74 6.66 -7.57
CA LYS A 190 -4.27 6.59 -7.64
C LYS A 190 -3.61 6.43 -6.26
N ASP A 191 -4.21 7.05 -5.24
CA ASP A 191 -3.68 7.08 -3.88
C ASP A 191 -3.75 5.71 -3.20
N LEU A 192 -4.52 4.74 -3.73
CA LEU A 192 -4.49 3.36 -3.23
C LEU A 192 -3.08 2.78 -3.26
N GLY A 193 -2.31 3.10 -4.30
CA GLY A 193 -0.93 2.63 -4.44
C GLY A 193 0.06 3.26 -3.45
N THR A 194 -0.38 4.25 -2.66
CA THR A 194 0.43 4.88 -1.60
C THR A 194 0.35 4.16 -0.26
N LEU A 195 -0.59 3.21 -0.09
CA LEU A 195 -0.74 2.47 1.15
C LEU A 195 0.56 1.71 1.49
N PRO A 196 1.13 1.89 2.68
CA PRO A 196 2.50 1.47 2.98
C PRO A 196 2.64 -0.04 3.20
N HIS A 197 1.54 -0.75 3.45
CA HIS A 197 1.55 -2.13 3.90
C HIS A 197 0.58 -3.04 3.13
N LEU A 198 -0.05 -2.56 2.05
CA LEU A 198 -1.02 -3.34 1.30
C LEU A 198 -0.33 -4.50 0.58
N ARG A 199 -0.66 -5.72 1.00
CA ARG A 199 -0.10 -6.99 0.52
C ARG A 199 -1.04 -7.76 -0.37
N GLU A 200 -2.34 -7.69 -0.09
CA GLU A 200 -3.34 -8.46 -0.82
C GLU A 200 -4.46 -7.52 -1.26
N LEU A 201 -4.74 -7.53 -2.57
CA LEU A 201 -5.81 -6.76 -3.18
C LEU A 201 -6.69 -7.71 -3.98
N ILE A 202 -7.90 -7.95 -3.46
CA ILE A 202 -8.88 -8.86 -4.05
C ILE A 202 -10.01 -8.02 -4.63
N LEU A 203 -10.10 -8.02 -5.96
CA LEU A 203 -11.05 -7.24 -6.74
C LEU A 203 -11.90 -8.13 -7.65
N SER A 204 -11.91 -9.45 -7.41
CA SER A 204 -12.66 -10.39 -8.25
C SER A 204 -14.15 -10.05 -8.33
N GLN A 205 -14.77 -10.32 -9.48
CA GLN A 205 -16.20 -10.03 -9.72
C GLN A 205 -16.51 -8.54 -9.53
N ASN A 206 -15.88 -7.70 -10.34
CA ASN A 206 -16.13 -6.26 -10.42
C ASN A 206 -16.27 -5.81 -11.89
N GLN A 207 -16.22 -4.51 -12.16
CA GLN A 207 -16.45 -3.95 -13.49
C GLN A 207 -15.28 -3.08 -13.95
N LEU A 208 -14.05 -3.40 -13.52
CA LEU A 208 -12.86 -2.60 -13.85
C LEU A 208 -12.69 -2.45 -15.36
N GLY A 209 -13.08 -3.43 -16.16
CA GLY A 209 -13.08 -3.40 -17.62
C GLY A 209 -13.82 -2.20 -18.22
N LYS A 210 -14.92 -1.75 -17.61
CA LYS A 210 -15.78 -0.69 -18.14
C LYS A 210 -15.19 0.72 -18.04
N ALA A 211 -14.23 0.96 -17.14
CA ALA A 211 -13.65 2.31 -17.03
C ALA A 211 -12.78 2.65 -18.25
N THR A 212 -12.94 3.86 -18.77
CA THR A 212 -12.23 4.36 -19.95
C THR A 212 -10.99 5.19 -19.60
N LEU A 213 -10.91 5.75 -18.38
CA LEU A 213 -9.82 6.62 -17.94
C LEU A 213 -9.30 6.22 -16.56
N SER A 214 -7.98 6.40 -16.36
CA SER A 214 -7.29 6.32 -15.06
C SER A 214 -7.50 5.04 -14.24
N LYS A 215 -8.03 3.97 -14.84
CA LYS A 215 -8.32 2.67 -14.22
C LYS A 215 -7.14 2.09 -13.43
N TRP A 216 -5.92 2.35 -13.91
CA TRP A 216 -4.69 1.75 -13.42
C TRP A 216 -3.71 2.73 -12.76
N ALA A 217 -4.11 3.99 -12.52
CA ALA A 217 -3.23 5.03 -12.00
C ALA A 217 -2.60 4.70 -10.62
N TRP A 218 -3.19 3.77 -9.88
CA TRP A 218 -2.67 3.27 -8.62
C TRP A 218 -1.40 2.42 -8.78
N LEU A 219 -1.17 1.80 -9.95
CA LEU A 219 0.07 1.06 -10.26
C LEU A 219 1.28 1.98 -10.46
N ASP A 220 1.07 3.28 -10.68
CA ASP A 220 2.17 4.23 -10.87
C ASP A 220 2.87 4.58 -9.56
N GLN A 221 2.28 4.28 -8.41
CA GLN A 221 2.86 4.59 -7.10
C GLN A 221 4.00 3.64 -6.74
N ASN A 222 4.94 4.09 -5.90
CA ASN A 222 6.13 3.32 -5.56
C ASN A 222 5.88 2.25 -4.49
N ASN A 223 5.03 2.52 -3.49
CA ASN A 223 4.83 1.61 -2.36
C ASN A 223 4.25 0.27 -2.81
N ILE A 224 3.18 0.31 -3.63
CA ILE A 224 2.50 -0.91 -4.09
C ILE A 224 3.41 -1.88 -4.85
N ARG A 225 4.45 -1.36 -5.53
CA ARG A 225 5.42 -2.16 -6.30
C ARG A 225 6.21 -3.14 -5.43
N SER A 226 6.49 -2.76 -4.18
CA SER A 226 7.28 -3.55 -3.24
C SER A 226 6.45 -4.21 -2.15
N THR A 227 5.17 -3.88 -2.01
CA THR A 227 4.31 -4.44 -0.95
C THR A 227 3.31 -5.47 -1.44
N LEU A 228 2.79 -5.33 -2.66
CA LEU A 228 1.68 -6.17 -3.14
C LEU A 228 2.18 -7.57 -3.54
N CYS A 229 1.71 -8.58 -2.82
CA CYS A 229 2.06 -9.99 -3.02
C CYS A 229 0.97 -10.77 -3.74
N LEU A 230 -0.30 -10.41 -3.54
CA LEU A 230 -1.45 -11.04 -4.17
C LEU A 230 -2.34 -9.99 -4.83
N LEU A 231 -2.64 -10.21 -6.10
CA LEU A 231 -3.59 -9.41 -6.86
C LEU A 231 -4.58 -10.34 -7.55
N ASP A 232 -5.87 -10.19 -7.22
CA ASP A 232 -6.95 -10.90 -7.88
C ASP A 232 -7.85 -9.91 -8.62
N LEU A 233 -7.81 -10.00 -9.95
CA LEU A 233 -8.56 -9.22 -10.93
C LEU A 233 -9.54 -10.10 -11.73
N SER A 234 -9.86 -11.30 -11.24
CA SER A 234 -10.68 -12.26 -11.97
C SER A 234 -12.10 -11.72 -12.18
N SER A 235 -12.77 -12.07 -13.28
CA SER A 235 -14.16 -11.64 -13.54
C SER A 235 -14.36 -10.12 -13.49
N ASN A 236 -13.58 -9.37 -14.26
CA ASN A 236 -13.63 -7.90 -14.29
C ASN A 236 -13.95 -7.30 -15.67
N LEU A 237 -14.29 -8.13 -16.67
CA LEU A 237 -14.53 -7.71 -18.05
C LEU A 237 -13.30 -7.01 -18.68
N LEU A 238 -12.09 -7.36 -18.24
CA LEU A 238 -10.86 -6.75 -18.72
C LEU A 238 -10.56 -7.23 -20.14
N THR A 239 -10.34 -6.28 -21.06
CA THR A 239 -9.87 -6.54 -22.43
C THR A 239 -8.35 -6.39 -22.57
N GLU A 240 -7.74 -5.64 -21.65
CA GLU A 240 -6.31 -5.39 -21.58
C GLU A 240 -5.82 -5.25 -20.13
N ILE A 241 -4.52 -5.47 -19.94
CA ILE A 241 -3.78 -5.21 -18.70
C ILE A 241 -2.64 -4.22 -19.02
N PRO A 242 -2.40 -3.18 -18.20
CA PRO A 242 -1.42 -2.14 -18.52
C PRO A 242 0.01 -2.65 -18.37
N GLU A 243 0.93 -2.09 -19.16
CA GLU A 243 2.38 -2.35 -19.03
C GLU A 243 2.95 -2.06 -17.62
N LYS A 244 2.20 -1.32 -16.80
CA LYS A 244 2.61 -0.99 -15.44
C LYS A 244 2.48 -2.18 -14.49
N ILE A 245 1.73 -3.24 -14.86
CA ILE A 245 1.62 -4.45 -14.06
C ILE A 245 3.00 -5.07 -13.78
N GLY A 246 3.90 -5.03 -14.77
CA GLY A 246 5.26 -5.56 -14.64
C GLY A 246 6.16 -4.82 -13.66
N LYS A 247 5.69 -3.74 -13.02
CA LYS A 247 6.41 -3.03 -11.94
C LYS A 247 6.15 -3.62 -10.56
N LEU A 248 5.22 -4.56 -10.41
CA LEU A 248 4.86 -5.18 -9.13
C LEU A 248 5.90 -6.25 -8.74
N ASN A 249 7.08 -5.80 -8.33
CA ASN A 249 8.25 -6.66 -8.07
C ASN A 249 8.04 -7.66 -6.93
N ALA A 250 7.14 -7.37 -5.98
CA ALA A 250 6.82 -8.26 -4.86
C ALA A 250 5.67 -9.25 -5.16
N LEU A 251 5.07 -9.18 -6.36
CA LEU A 251 3.88 -9.97 -6.68
C LEU A 251 4.23 -11.46 -6.81
N VAL A 252 3.56 -12.29 -6.01
CA VAL A 252 3.74 -13.74 -5.95
C VAL A 252 2.57 -14.46 -6.62
N THR A 253 1.35 -13.94 -6.44
CA THR A 253 0.12 -14.52 -7.00
C THR A 253 -0.62 -13.47 -7.79
N LEU A 254 -0.90 -13.79 -9.06
CA LEU A 254 -1.69 -12.95 -9.95
C LEU A 254 -2.83 -13.79 -10.54
N LYS A 255 -4.08 -13.40 -10.24
CA LYS A 255 -5.27 -14.03 -10.81
C LYS A 255 -5.99 -13.03 -11.71
N ILE A 256 -6.21 -13.40 -12.95
CA ILE A 256 -6.89 -12.58 -13.96
C ILE A 256 -7.85 -13.45 -14.78
N SER A 257 -8.35 -14.54 -14.21
CA SER A 257 -9.23 -15.47 -14.91
C SER A 257 -10.61 -14.89 -15.20
N CYS A 258 -11.34 -15.50 -16.13
CA CYS A 258 -12.70 -15.09 -16.50
C CYS A 258 -12.78 -13.61 -16.94
N ASN A 259 -11.84 -13.18 -17.78
CA ASN A 259 -11.83 -11.86 -18.39
C ASN A 259 -11.96 -12.01 -19.92
N SER A 260 -11.68 -10.96 -20.70
CA SER A 260 -11.74 -10.97 -22.15
C SER A 260 -10.41 -10.53 -22.77
N LEU A 261 -9.30 -10.88 -22.12
CA LEU A 261 -7.96 -10.50 -22.56
C LEU A 261 -7.60 -11.21 -23.86
N ILE A 262 -7.12 -10.44 -24.85
CA ILE A 262 -6.66 -10.99 -26.14
C ILE A 262 -5.13 -11.11 -26.15
N HIS A 263 -4.45 -10.17 -25.49
CA HIS A 263 -2.99 -10.13 -25.37
C HIS A 263 -2.57 -9.78 -23.94
N LEU A 264 -1.33 -10.14 -23.60
CA LEU A 264 -0.68 -9.76 -22.35
C LEU A 264 0.48 -8.80 -22.65
N PRO A 265 0.72 -7.79 -21.80
CA PRO A 265 1.82 -6.85 -22.00
C PRO A 265 3.18 -7.54 -21.89
N HIS A 266 4.18 -7.06 -22.64
CA HIS A 266 5.51 -7.68 -22.60
C HIS A 266 6.16 -7.52 -21.22
N SER A 267 5.81 -6.49 -20.45
CA SER A 267 6.28 -6.27 -19.08
C SER A 267 5.87 -7.35 -18.08
N MET A 268 4.92 -8.25 -18.41
CA MET A 268 4.62 -9.41 -17.56
C MET A 268 5.87 -10.22 -17.20
N GLY A 269 6.83 -10.31 -18.12
CA GLY A 269 8.12 -10.98 -17.89
C GLY A 269 9.02 -10.32 -16.83
N ASN A 270 8.69 -9.12 -16.35
CA ASN A 270 9.43 -8.42 -15.29
C ASN A 270 8.96 -8.79 -13.88
N LEU A 271 7.88 -9.56 -13.74
CA LEU A 271 7.34 -10.02 -12.45
C LEU A 271 8.20 -11.15 -11.87
N THR A 272 9.45 -10.84 -11.51
CA THR A 272 10.47 -11.82 -11.11
C THR A 272 10.14 -12.65 -9.87
N SER A 273 9.26 -12.14 -8.99
CA SER A 273 8.78 -12.86 -7.80
C SER A 273 7.54 -13.73 -8.05
N LEU A 274 6.94 -13.68 -9.26
CA LEU A 274 5.68 -14.36 -9.54
C LEU A 274 5.87 -15.88 -9.50
N LYS A 275 4.93 -16.56 -8.84
CA LYS A 275 4.91 -18.01 -8.67
C LYS A 275 3.63 -18.65 -9.17
N TYR A 276 2.50 -18.00 -8.97
CA TYR A 276 1.19 -18.50 -9.34
C TYR A 276 0.52 -17.51 -10.28
N LEU A 277 0.18 -17.96 -11.48
CA LEU A 277 -0.45 -17.15 -12.51
C LEU A 277 -1.69 -17.84 -13.05
N ASP A 278 -2.86 -17.27 -12.79
CA ASP A 278 -4.12 -17.74 -13.35
C ASP A 278 -4.61 -16.77 -14.43
N LEU A 279 -4.63 -17.25 -15.67
CA LEU A 279 -5.09 -16.59 -16.88
C LEU A 279 -6.23 -17.37 -17.54
N SER A 280 -6.82 -18.33 -16.84
CA SER A 280 -7.86 -19.20 -17.40
C SER A 280 -9.09 -18.41 -17.85
N GLN A 281 -9.86 -18.97 -18.78
CA GLN A 281 -11.12 -18.38 -19.27
C GLN A 281 -10.92 -16.93 -19.77
N ASN A 282 -10.02 -16.78 -20.75
CA ASN A 282 -9.74 -15.52 -21.45
C ASN A 282 -9.73 -15.78 -22.96
N ASN A 283 -9.41 -14.78 -23.77
CA ASN A 283 -9.35 -14.88 -25.23
C ASN A 283 -7.90 -14.84 -25.76
N LEU A 284 -6.92 -15.33 -24.98
CA LEU A 284 -5.50 -15.23 -25.34
C LEU A 284 -5.18 -16.10 -26.55
N GLN A 285 -4.54 -15.50 -27.54
CA GLN A 285 -4.07 -16.19 -28.74
C GLN A 285 -2.63 -16.70 -28.61
N PHE A 286 -1.82 -16.03 -27.79
CA PHE A 286 -0.42 -16.37 -27.51
C PHE A 286 0.01 -15.78 -26.17
N LEU A 287 1.09 -16.33 -25.61
CA LEU A 287 1.79 -15.74 -24.46
C LEU A 287 3.00 -14.94 -24.95
N PRO A 288 3.29 -13.75 -24.37
CA PRO A 288 4.44 -12.96 -24.78
C PRO A 288 5.75 -13.69 -24.44
N GLY A 289 6.71 -13.66 -25.37
CA GLY A 289 7.99 -14.35 -25.21
C GLY A 289 8.81 -13.91 -23.97
N SER A 290 8.53 -12.71 -23.44
CA SER A 290 9.11 -12.21 -22.21
C SER A 290 8.77 -13.07 -20.98
N MET A 291 7.65 -13.82 -20.99
CA MET A 291 7.28 -14.73 -19.90
C MET A 291 8.27 -15.86 -19.67
N ARG A 292 9.17 -16.14 -20.64
CA ARG A 292 10.30 -17.06 -20.45
C ARG A 292 11.22 -16.67 -19.29
N LYS A 293 11.21 -15.39 -18.86
CA LYS A 293 11.98 -14.90 -17.71
C LYS A 293 11.37 -15.31 -16.36
N LEU A 294 10.10 -15.71 -16.34
CA LEU A 294 9.38 -16.02 -15.12
C LEU A 294 9.73 -17.40 -14.61
N LYS A 295 9.84 -17.54 -13.28
CA LYS A 295 10.07 -18.81 -12.58
C LYS A 295 8.79 -19.24 -11.87
N LEU A 296 7.75 -19.50 -12.67
CA LEU A 296 6.43 -19.90 -12.21
C LEU A 296 6.47 -21.32 -11.64
N LEU A 297 5.69 -21.54 -10.57
CA LEU A 297 5.39 -22.87 -10.05
C LEU A 297 4.14 -23.43 -10.70
N GLU A 298 3.16 -22.56 -10.95
CA GLU A 298 1.90 -22.92 -11.56
C GLU A 298 1.43 -21.83 -12.52
N ILE A 299 0.95 -22.26 -13.68
CA ILE A 299 0.30 -21.41 -14.65
C ILE A 299 -0.96 -22.10 -15.16
N ASP A 300 -2.11 -21.45 -14.99
CA ASP A 300 -3.36 -21.87 -15.60
C ASP A 300 -3.69 -20.96 -16.78
N VAL A 301 -3.79 -21.56 -17.96
CA VAL A 301 -4.18 -20.90 -19.21
C VAL A 301 -5.34 -21.64 -19.89
N SER A 302 -6.03 -22.51 -19.16
CA SER A 302 -7.18 -23.26 -19.66
C SER A 302 -8.29 -22.34 -20.14
N GLY A 303 -9.08 -22.78 -21.12
CA GLY A 303 -10.17 -21.95 -21.67
C GLY A 303 -9.70 -20.66 -22.36
N ASN A 304 -8.50 -20.68 -22.97
CA ASN A 304 -8.04 -19.67 -23.92
C ASN A 304 -8.09 -20.18 -25.37
N ILE A 305 -7.98 -19.28 -26.33
CA ILE A 305 -8.05 -19.57 -27.77
C ILE A 305 -6.66 -19.53 -28.42
N PHE A 306 -5.71 -20.29 -27.88
CA PHE A 306 -4.35 -20.33 -28.43
C PHE A 306 -4.39 -20.82 -29.87
N SER A 307 -3.94 -19.95 -30.79
CA SER A 307 -3.84 -20.32 -32.20
C SER A 307 -2.75 -21.37 -32.34
N THR A 308 -3.10 -22.53 -32.90
CA THR A 308 -2.11 -23.49 -33.37
C THR A 308 -1.24 -22.76 -34.38
N ILE A 309 0.06 -22.63 -34.12
CA ILE A 309 1.01 -22.04 -35.06
C ILE A 309 1.11 -22.99 -36.25
N THR A 310 0.22 -22.85 -37.24
CA THR A 310 0.23 -23.62 -38.49
C THR A 310 1.18 -23.02 -39.52
N SER A 311 1.61 -21.78 -39.32
CA SER A 311 2.68 -21.15 -40.09
C SER A 311 3.76 -20.68 -39.12
N LEU A 312 4.92 -21.33 -39.18
CA LEU A 312 6.17 -20.68 -38.80
C LEU A 312 6.28 -19.43 -39.67
N TYR A 313 5.77 -18.30 -39.19
CA TYR A 313 6.25 -17.02 -39.67
C TYR A 313 7.70 -16.98 -39.20
N THR A 314 8.60 -17.41 -40.09
CA THR A 314 9.98 -16.96 -40.07
C THR A 314 9.88 -15.46 -39.97
N CYS A 315 10.10 -14.92 -38.76
CA CYS A 315 10.21 -13.49 -38.59
C CYS A 315 11.43 -13.13 -39.44
N MET A 316 11.19 -12.57 -40.63
CA MET A 316 12.18 -11.82 -41.39
C MET A 316 12.48 -10.57 -40.57
N ILE A 317 13.18 -10.76 -39.44
CA ILE A 317 13.97 -9.70 -38.86
C ILE A 317 15.01 -9.43 -39.95
N GLU A 318 14.88 -8.32 -40.68
CA GLU A 318 16.00 -7.77 -41.42
C GLU A 318 17.05 -7.41 -40.38
N LEU A 319 17.87 -8.40 -40.03
CA LEU A 319 19.04 -8.20 -39.21
C LEU A 319 19.98 -7.33 -40.05
N PRO A 320 20.37 -6.14 -39.56
CA PRO A 320 21.35 -5.33 -40.26
C PRO A 320 22.57 -6.20 -40.50
N SER A 321 23.12 -6.12 -41.72
CA SER A 321 24.28 -6.94 -42.08
C SER A 321 25.41 -6.70 -41.07
N LEU A 322 26.31 -7.68 -40.92
CA LEU A 322 27.47 -7.52 -40.04
C LEU A 322 28.30 -6.28 -40.43
N VAL A 323 28.35 -5.97 -41.73
CA VAL A 323 29.00 -4.77 -42.30
C VAL A 323 28.32 -3.49 -41.78
N GLU A 324 26.99 -3.45 -41.77
CA GLU A 324 26.22 -2.31 -41.26
C GLU A 324 26.37 -2.15 -39.74
N CYS A 325 26.36 -3.26 -38.99
CA CYS A 325 26.60 -3.23 -37.54
C CYS A 325 28.00 -2.71 -37.21
N ALA A 326 29.02 -3.16 -37.94
CA ALA A 326 30.39 -2.69 -37.79
C ALA A 326 30.51 -1.19 -38.16
N ALA A 327 29.90 -0.77 -39.27
CA ALA A 327 29.91 0.63 -39.71
C ALA A 327 29.31 1.57 -38.66
N ARG A 328 28.18 1.20 -38.05
CA ARG A 328 27.52 1.97 -36.98
C ARG A 328 28.42 2.16 -35.76
N ILE A 329 29.24 1.18 -35.41
CA ILE A 329 30.19 1.30 -34.29
C ILE A 329 31.29 2.30 -34.65
N PHE A 330 31.91 2.19 -35.83
CA PHE A 330 32.97 3.10 -36.27
C PHE A 330 32.52 4.55 -36.35
N LEU A 331 31.32 4.80 -36.88
CA LEU A 331 30.71 6.14 -36.93
C LEU A 331 30.43 6.69 -35.52
N LYS A 332 29.92 5.86 -34.62
CA LYS A 332 29.62 6.26 -33.23
C LYS A 332 30.89 6.57 -32.42
N THR A 333 31.97 5.81 -32.63
CA THR A 333 33.22 5.98 -31.88
C THR A 333 34.16 7.02 -32.51
N ARG A 334 33.86 7.51 -33.71
CA ARG A 334 34.66 8.50 -34.45
C ARG A 334 36.15 8.11 -34.56
N ILE A 335 36.40 6.83 -34.76
CA ILE A 335 37.76 6.30 -34.91
C ILE A 335 38.17 6.48 -36.37
N ASN A 336 39.39 6.97 -36.62
CA ASN A 336 39.94 7.02 -37.97
C ASN A 336 40.08 5.60 -38.53
N TYR A 337 39.57 5.37 -39.73
CA TYR A 337 39.61 4.08 -40.39
C TYR A 337 40.16 4.21 -41.81
N ASP A 338 40.88 3.20 -42.25
CA ASP A 338 41.33 3.02 -43.63
C ASP A 338 41.43 1.52 -43.95
N SER A 339 41.85 1.20 -45.17
CA SER A 339 41.99 -0.19 -45.62
C SER A 339 43.12 -0.99 -44.96
N SER A 340 43.92 -0.37 -44.09
CA SER A 340 44.92 -1.03 -43.24
C SER A 340 44.35 -1.47 -41.88
N VAL A 341 43.31 -0.79 -41.39
CA VAL A 341 42.70 -1.06 -40.08
C VAL A 341 41.45 -1.94 -40.17
N ILE A 342 40.65 -1.79 -41.22
CA ILE A 342 39.41 -2.55 -41.41
C ILE A 342 39.25 -3.08 -42.85
N PRO A 343 38.43 -4.13 -43.05
CA PRO A 343 38.23 -4.72 -44.38
C PRO A 343 37.80 -3.70 -45.43
N ARG A 344 38.38 -3.77 -46.63
CA ARG A 344 38.09 -2.86 -47.76
C ARG A 344 36.60 -2.76 -48.12
N THR A 345 35.84 -3.82 -47.89
CA THR A 345 34.38 -3.84 -48.09
C THR A 345 33.65 -2.92 -47.12
N LEU A 346 34.10 -2.84 -45.87
CA LEU A 346 33.55 -1.95 -44.85
C LEU A 346 33.99 -0.49 -45.08
N VAL A 347 35.23 -0.27 -45.51
CA VAL A 347 35.71 1.06 -45.93
C VAL A 347 34.86 1.61 -47.07
N LYS A 348 34.67 0.83 -48.14
CA LYS A 348 33.79 1.22 -49.26
C LYS A 348 32.36 1.50 -48.81
N TYR A 349 31.83 0.71 -47.88
CA TYR A 349 30.49 0.91 -47.31
C TYR A 349 30.41 2.23 -46.53
N LEU A 350 31.40 2.53 -45.70
CA LEU A 350 31.47 3.78 -44.92
C LEU A 350 31.65 5.01 -45.83
N ASP A 351 32.47 4.91 -46.87
CA ASP A 351 32.74 6.01 -47.83
C ASP A 351 31.54 6.30 -48.75
N SER A 352 30.74 5.27 -49.08
CA SER A 352 29.59 5.38 -49.98
C SER A 352 28.26 5.65 -49.27
N ALA A 353 28.19 5.40 -47.96
CA ALA A 353 26.96 5.57 -47.22
C ALA A 353 26.71 7.05 -46.89
N LYS A 354 25.63 7.59 -47.47
CA LYS A 354 25.13 8.93 -47.17
C LYS A 354 24.41 8.95 -45.82
N TYR A 355 25.14 8.84 -44.71
CA TYR A 355 24.56 9.04 -43.38
C TYR A 355 24.61 10.52 -43.00
N CYS A 356 23.46 11.10 -42.65
CA CYS A 356 23.35 12.48 -42.17
C CYS A 356 23.53 12.48 -40.63
N ASP A 357 24.58 13.16 -40.13
CA ASP A 357 25.02 13.16 -38.73
C ASP A 357 24.18 14.09 -37.82
N ALA A 358 22.85 13.93 -37.82
CA ALA A 358 21.96 14.71 -36.96
C ALA A 358 20.82 13.86 -36.40
N LYS A 359 20.79 13.77 -35.05
CA LYS A 359 19.79 13.14 -34.17
C LYS A 359 20.06 11.69 -33.75
N PHE A 360 20.99 11.54 -32.81
CA PHE A 360 20.81 10.55 -31.75
C PHE A 360 20.76 11.25 -30.39
N ASP A 361 19.71 12.07 -30.23
CA ASP A 361 19.19 12.42 -28.91
C ASP A 361 17.66 12.40 -28.98
N ARG A 362 17.07 11.50 -28.19
CA ARG A 362 15.64 11.31 -27.82
C ARG A 362 14.52 11.55 -28.86
N GLN A 363 13.67 10.52 -28.97
CA GLN A 363 12.24 10.52 -29.38
C GLN A 363 11.91 10.86 -30.84
N SER A 364 10.88 10.18 -31.36
CA SER A 364 10.15 10.38 -32.64
C SER A 364 10.92 9.89 -33.89
N LEU A 365 10.37 9.16 -34.87
CA LEU A 365 9.01 8.85 -35.28
C LEU A 365 8.96 7.44 -35.89
N PHE A 366 7.82 6.76 -35.74
CA PHE A 366 7.33 5.81 -36.74
C PHE A 366 6.83 6.61 -37.95
N LEU A 367 7.24 6.20 -39.14
CA LEU A 367 6.37 6.14 -40.30
C LEU A 367 6.27 4.65 -40.68
#